data_AF-A0A530LCR7-F1
#
_entry.id   AF-A0A530LCR7-F1
#
_cell.length_a   1.000
_cell.length_b   1.000
_cell.length_c   1.000
_cell.angle_alpha   90.00
_cell.angle_beta   90.00
_cell.angle_gamma   90.00
#
_symmetry.space_group_name_H-M   'P 1'
#
loop_
_entity.id
_entity.type
_entity.pdbx_description
1 polymer ?
#
loop_
_entity_poly.entity_id
_entity_poly.type
_entity_poly.pdbx_seq_one_letter_code
_entity_poly.pdbx_strand_id
1 'polypeptide(L)'
;YIERGIHQFNRIDVCNVGGLTEAMKIAGWSEAHYVDLMPHNPLGPVCTAATVHLAAAVPNFAWLETRAPEIKLGFDNSDFFPVQPRLDGTDYPVGDLPGLGVEVNEVAVQAQSLRFWEAPHLKRRDGSVTNW
;
A
#
# COMPACT_ATOMS: atom_id res chain seq x y z
N TYR A 1 -1.67 -20.87 -2.38
CA TYR A 1 -0.75 -20.67 -1.24
C TYR A 1 -1.48 -20.80 0.08
N ILE A 2 -2.64 -20.14 0.27
CA ILE A 2 -3.43 -20.18 1.52
C ILE A 2 -3.86 -21.59 1.90
N GLU A 3 -4.59 -22.29 1.02
CA GLU A 3 -5.03 -23.69 1.23
C GLU A 3 -3.96 -24.68 1.66
N ARG A 4 -2.71 -24.44 1.24
CA ARG A 4 -1.59 -25.35 1.46
C ARG A 4 -0.80 -25.00 2.72
N GLY A 5 -1.14 -23.91 3.42
CA GLY A 5 -0.44 -23.46 4.63
C GLY A 5 1.03 -23.07 4.39
N ILE A 6 1.39 -22.63 3.18
CA ILE A 6 2.80 -22.42 2.79
C ILE A 6 3.33 -21.00 3.09
N HIS A 7 2.53 -20.15 3.72
CA HIS A 7 2.91 -18.81 4.17
C HIS A 7 2.00 -18.38 5.33
N GLN A 8 2.43 -17.37 6.09
CA GLN A 8 1.70 -16.85 7.27
C GLN A 8 1.21 -15.41 7.08
N PHE A 9 1.71 -14.70 6.06
CA PHE A 9 1.35 -13.31 5.80
C PHE A 9 1.03 -13.06 4.34
N ASN A 10 -0.16 -12.53 4.07
CA ASN A 10 -0.54 -12.04 2.76
C ASN A 10 -0.14 -10.58 2.59
N ARG A 11 0.83 -10.35 1.69
CA ARG A 11 1.32 -9.00 1.34
C ARG A 11 0.55 -8.39 0.17
N ILE A 12 -0.78 -8.39 0.27
CA ILE A 12 -1.62 -7.76 -0.76
C ILE A 12 -1.38 -6.25 -0.78
N ASP A 13 -1.58 -5.64 -1.94
CA ASP A 13 -1.65 -4.19 -2.11
C ASP A 13 -3.06 -3.88 -2.59
N VAL A 14 -3.78 -3.02 -1.87
CA VAL A 14 -5.18 -2.70 -2.15
C VAL A 14 -5.36 -2.16 -3.57
N CYS A 15 -4.41 -1.37 -4.06
CA CYS A 15 -4.47 -0.79 -5.40
C CYS A 15 -4.12 -1.78 -6.51
N ASN A 16 -3.44 -2.88 -6.20
CA ASN A 16 -3.02 -3.88 -7.18
C ASN A 16 -3.87 -5.15 -7.17
N VAL A 17 -4.54 -5.44 -6.05
CA VAL A 17 -5.32 -6.68 -5.87
C VAL A 17 -6.77 -6.58 -6.36
N GLY A 18 -7.20 -5.38 -6.78
CA GLY A 18 -8.57 -5.12 -7.24
C GLY A 18 -9.42 -4.26 -6.30
N GLY A 19 -8.78 -3.49 -5.42
CA GLY A 19 -9.46 -2.57 -4.50
C GLY A 19 -9.98 -3.24 -3.23
N LEU A 20 -10.72 -2.47 -2.44
CA LEU A 20 -11.25 -2.92 -1.13
C LEU A 20 -12.13 -4.16 -1.24
N THR A 21 -12.95 -4.27 -2.29
CA THR A 21 -13.85 -5.42 -2.47
C THR A 21 -13.10 -6.74 -2.60
N GLU A 22 -12.05 -6.80 -3.43
CA GLU A 22 -11.24 -8.01 -3.57
C GLU A 22 -10.34 -8.24 -2.35
N ALA A 23 -9.81 -7.16 -1.76
CA ALA A 23 -9.02 -7.25 -0.54
C ALA A 23 -9.82 -7.87 0.62
N MET A 24 -11.09 -7.50 0.80
CA MET A 24 -11.96 -8.09 1.83
C MET A 24 -12.23 -9.58 1.61
N LYS A 25 -12.38 -10.03 0.35
CA LYS A 25 -12.51 -11.47 0.04
C LYS A 25 -11.25 -12.23 0.41
N ILE A 26 -10.09 -11.67 0.10
CA ILE A 26 -8.80 -12.28 0.46
C ILE A 26 -8.63 -12.29 1.97
N ALA A 27 -9.00 -11.20 2.67
CA ALA A 27 -8.94 -11.10 4.13
C ALA A 27 -9.72 -12.24 4.79
N GLY A 28 -10.99 -12.43 4.41
CA GLY A 28 -11.84 -13.49 4.96
C GLY A 28 -11.35 -14.90 4.60
N TRP A 29 -10.82 -15.09 3.39
CA TRP A 29 -10.23 -16.39 3.02
C TRP A 29 -8.93 -16.67 3.78
N SER A 30 -8.14 -15.63 4.08
CA SER A 30 -6.89 -15.76 4.84
C SER A 30 -7.17 -16.06 6.31
N GLU A 31 -8.16 -15.39 6.89
CA GLU A 31 -8.62 -15.57 8.27
C GLU A 31 -8.98 -17.03 8.56
N ALA A 32 -9.71 -17.69 7.64
CA ALA A 32 -10.09 -19.10 7.77
C ALA A 32 -8.90 -20.08 7.86
N HIS A 33 -7.70 -19.64 7.46
CA HIS A 33 -6.48 -20.43 7.47
C HIS A 33 -5.41 -19.90 8.44
N TYR A 34 -5.78 -18.98 9.35
CA TYR A 34 -4.83 -18.31 10.27
C TYR A 34 -3.68 -17.62 9.54
N VAL A 35 -3.96 -17.06 8.35
CA VAL A 35 -3.03 -16.23 7.60
C VAL A 35 -3.40 -14.78 7.84
N ASP A 36 -2.45 -14.00 8.36
CA ASP A 36 -2.63 -12.58 8.63
C ASP A 36 -2.35 -11.75 7.39
N LEU A 37 -2.88 -10.52 7.36
CA LEU A 37 -2.55 -9.52 6.36
C LEU A 37 -1.36 -8.70 6.81
N MET A 38 -0.38 -8.59 5.91
CA MET A 38 0.74 -7.66 6.04
C MET A 38 0.87 -6.81 4.77
N PRO A 39 -0.08 -5.90 4.52
CA PRO A 39 -0.21 -5.27 3.21
C PRO A 39 1.07 -4.57 2.73
N HIS A 40 1.34 -4.72 1.44
CA HIS A 40 2.35 -3.94 0.73
C HIS A 40 1.76 -2.55 0.39
N ASN A 41 2.54 -1.49 0.60
CA ASN A 41 2.07 -0.11 0.42
C ASN A 41 3.17 0.77 -0.20
N PRO A 42 3.53 0.54 -1.47
CA PRO A 42 4.65 1.19 -2.13
C PRO A 42 4.26 2.51 -2.81
N LEU A 43 2.95 2.76 -2.96
CA LEU A 43 2.36 3.78 -3.83
C LEU A 43 2.30 5.13 -3.10
N GLY A 44 1.13 5.76 -3.08
CA GLY A 44 0.92 7.09 -2.52
C GLY A 44 -0.18 7.12 -1.45
N PRO A 45 -0.61 8.32 -1.06
CA PRO A 45 -1.42 8.52 0.13
C PRO A 45 -2.83 7.92 0.02
N VAL A 46 -3.36 7.85 -1.20
CA VAL A 46 -4.64 7.17 -1.49
C VAL A 46 -4.57 5.68 -1.16
N CYS A 47 -3.48 5.00 -1.54
CA CYS A 47 -3.28 3.58 -1.21
C CYS A 47 -3.10 3.40 0.30
N THR A 48 -2.32 4.28 0.93
CA THR A 48 -2.11 4.26 2.38
C THR A 48 -3.44 4.42 3.12
N ALA A 49 -4.26 5.41 2.77
CA ALA A 49 -5.56 5.64 3.39
C ALA A 49 -6.50 4.44 3.22
N ALA A 50 -6.64 3.91 2.00
CA ALA A 50 -7.46 2.74 1.74
C ALA A 50 -7.00 1.53 2.56
N THR A 51 -5.69 1.35 2.69
CA THR A 51 -5.11 0.24 3.44
C THR A 51 -5.28 0.41 4.96
N VAL A 52 -5.21 1.64 5.49
CA VAL A 52 -5.51 1.94 6.91
C VAL A 52 -6.97 1.63 7.22
N HIS A 53 -7.91 2.01 6.36
CA HIS A 53 -9.32 1.66 6.54
C HIS A 53 -9.57 0.15 6.43
N LEU A 54 -8.90 -0.55 5.50
CA LEU A 54 -8.94 -2.02 5.43
C LEU A 54 -8.42 -2.65 6.72
N ALA A 55 -7.25 -2.20 7.21
CA ALA A 55 -6.63 -2.71 8.42
C ALA A 55 -7.54 -2.57 9.65
N ALA A 56 -8.27 -1.45 9.75
CA ALA A 56 -9.25 -1.22 10.81
C ALA A 56 -10.52 -2.08 10.69
N ALA A 57 -10.84 -2.55 9.47
CA ALA A 57 -12.09 -3.28 9.19
C ALA A 57 -11.96 -4.80 9.24
N VAL A 58 -10.74 -5.35 9.28
CA VAL A 58 -10.49 -6.80 9.23
C VAL A 58 -9.89 -7.32 10.55
N PRO A 59 -10.24 -8.54 10.99
CA PRO A 59 -9.77 -9.08 12.26
C PRO A 59 -8.33 -9.64 12.21
N ASN A 60 -7.82 -9.94 11.01
CA ASN A 60 -6.53 -10.59 10.79
C ASN A 60 -5.46 -9.64 10.23
N PHE A 61 -5.51 -8.35 10.61
CA PHE A 61 -4.44 -7.41 10.27
C PHE A 61 -3.24 -7.58 11.23
N ALA A 62 -2.03 -7.69 10.69
CA ALA A 62 -0.80 -7.75 11.48
C ALA A 62 0.00 -6.44 11.41
N TRP A 63 0.45 -6.03 10.23
CA TRP A 63 1.29 -4.84 10.04
C TRP A 63 1.04 -4.19 8.69
N LEU A 64 1.17 -2.87 8.62
CA LEU A 64 1.16 -2.12 7.36
C LEU A 64 2.59 -1.71 7.03
N GLU A 65 3.06 -2.06 5.84
CA GLU A 65 4.31 -1.51 5.35
C GLU A 65 4.21 0.02 5.25
N THR A 66 5.20 0.70 5.81
CA THR A 66 5.37 2.14 5.65
C THR A 66 6.82 2.46 5.36
N ARG A 67 7.04 3.56 4.64
CA ARG A 67 8.37 4.05 4.33
C ARG A 67 8.86 4.91 5.49
N ALA A 68 10.13 4.75 5.86
CA ALA A 68 10.73 5.53 6.92
C ALA A 68 10.59 7.04 6.61
N PRO A 69 9.99 7.84 7.51
CA PRO A 69 9.66 9.24 7.25
C PRO A 69 10.89 10.14 7.02
N GLU A 70 12.07 9.72 7.50
CA GLU A 70 13.34 10.38 7.18
C GLU A 70 13.73 10.33 5.70
N ILE A 71 13.23 9.35 4.93
CA ILE A 71 13.54 9.20 3.51
C ILE A 71 12.46 9.89 2.68
N LYS A 72 12.71 11.16 2.33
CA LYS A 72 11.82 11.97 1.49
C LYS A 72 11.83 11.52 0.03
N LEU A 73 11.12 10.43 -0.25
CA LEU A 73 10.96 9.88 -1.60
C LEU A 73 9.88 10.59 -2.41
N GLY A 74 9.09 11.46 -1.78
CA GLY A 74 8.09 12.32 -2.44
C GLY A 74 6.73 11.66 -2.70
N PHE A 75 6.52 10.43 -2.21
CA PHE A 75 5.24 9.72 -2.35
C PHE A 75 4.11 10.32 -1.51
N ASP A 76 4.44 10.97 -0.39
CA ASP A 76 3.52 11.65 0.54
C ASP A 76 3.50 13.18 0.34
N ASN A 77 3.79 13.64 -0.88
CA ASN A 77 3.90 15.07 -1.18
C ASN A 77 2.58 15.80 -0.87
N SER A 78 2.66 16.73 0.07
CA SER A 78 1.51 17.50 0.58
C SER A 78 1.05 18.60 -0.38
N ASP A 79 1.86 18.98 -1.36
CA ASP A 79 1.43 19.90 -2.42
C ASP A 79 0.41 19.23 -3.36
N PHE A 80 0.53 17.91 -3.55
CA PHE A 80 -0.41 17.11 -4.34
C PHE A 80 -1.54 16.52 -3.50
N PHE A 81 -1.26 16.12 -2.26
CA PHE A 81 -2.22 15.53 -1.33
C PHE A 81 -2.26 16.33 -0.02
N PRO A 82 -2.97 17.47 0.01
CA PRO A 82 -2.97 18.36 1.18
C PRO A 82 -3.64 17.73 2.41
N VAL A 83 -4.64 16.87 2.18
CA VAL A 83 -5.27 16.05 3.21
C VAL A 83 -4.89 14.59 2.93
N GLN A 84 -4.19 13.97 3.87
CA GLN A 84 -3.72 12.58 3.77
C GLN A 84 -3.39 12.01 5.16
N PRO A 85 -3.38 10.67 5.32
CA PRO A 85 -2.92 10.04 6.56
C PRO A 85 -1.50 10.48 6.95
N ARG A 86 -1.28 10.69 8.24
CA ARG A 86 0.04 11.00 8.81
C ARG A 86 0.40 9.93 9.82
N LEU A 87 1.67 9.54 9.82
CA LEU A 87 2.20 8.67 10.85
C LEU A 87 2.26 9.47 12.16
N ASP A 88 1.71 8.91 13.24
CA ASP A 88 1.83 9.40 14.60
C ASP A 88 2.64 8.37 15.41
N GLY A 89 3.90 8.72 15.70
CA GLY A 89 4.86 7.76 16.22
C GLY A 89 5.09 6.60 15.24
N THR A 90 4.60 5.41 15.59
CA THR A 90 4.73 4.18 14.80
C THR A 90 3.48 3.80 14.03
N ASP A 91 2.39 4.54 14.21
CA ASP A 91 1.05 4.10 13.80
C ASP A 91 0.40 5.11 12.86
N TYR A 92 -0.47 4.62 11.98
CA TYR A 92 -1.41 5.48 11.26
C TYR A 92 -2.74 5.49 12.00
N PRO A 93 -3.14 6.61 12.62
CA PRO A 93 -4.47 6.72 13.19
C PRO A 93 -5.53 6.64 12.08
N VAL A 94 -6.63 5.97 12.37
CA VAL A 94 -7.79 5.91 11.47
C VAL A 94 -8.49 7.27 11.54
N GLY A 95 -8.59 7.95 10.40
CA GLY A 95 -9.27 9.24 10.29
C GLY A 95 -10.79 9.13 10.47
N ASP A 96 -11.42 10.24 10.85
CA ASP A 96 -12.87 10.41 11.02
C ASP A 96 -13.55 11.14 9.85
N LEU A 97 -12.76 11.60 8.87
CA LEU A 97 -13.26 12.26 7.68
C LEU A 97 -14.05 11.27 6.79
N PRO A 98 -15.12 11.73 6.11
CA PRO A 98 -15.87 10.89 5.17
C PRO A 98 -15.00 10.33 4.03
N GLY A 99 -15.35 9.13 3.57
CA GLY A 99 -14.63 8.47 2.48
C GLY A 99 -13.27 7.96 2.93
N LEU A 100 -12.23 8.16 2.11
CA LEU A 100 -10.85 7.78 2.45
C LEU A 100 -10.11 8.85 3.27
N GLY A 101 -10.70 10.03 3.50
CA GLY A 101 -10.01 11.14 4.17
C GLY A 101 -8.77 11.63 3.40
N VAL A 102 -8.82 11.64 2.07
CA VAL A 102 -7.75 12.14 1.19
C VAL A 102 -8.31 13.18 0.23
N GLU A 103 -7.56 14.27 0.04
CA GLU A 103 -7.83 15.28 -1.00
C GLU A 103 -6.70 15.28 -2.04
N VAL A 104 -7.05 15.62 -3.29
CA VAL A 104 -6.11 15.74 -4.40
C VAL A 104 -6.11 17.18 -4.91
N ASN A 105 -4.94 17.80 -4.94
CA ASN A 105 -4.75 19.08 -5.60
C ASN A 105 -4.58 18.87 -7.10
N GLU A 106 -5.70 18.77 -7.82
CA GLU A 106 -5.70 18.51 -9.26
C GLU A 106 -4.95 19.58 -10.06
N VAL A 107 -4.98 20.85 -9.63
CA VAL A 107 -4.25 21.95 -10.30
C VAL A 107 -2.75 21.70 -10.23
N ALA A 108 -2.21 21.32 -9.07
CA ALA A 108 -0.79 21.02 -8.91
C ALA A 108 -0.37 19.77 -9.70
N VAL A 109 -1.23 18.74 -9.75
CA VAL A 109 -0.98 17.51 -10.53
C VAL A 109 -1.00 17.81 -12.03
N GLN A 110 -1.96 18.59 -12.52
CA GLN A 110 -2.06 18.98 -13.94
C GLN A 110 -0.89 19.84 -14.41
N ALA A 111 -0.23 20.57 -13.50
CA ALA A 111 0.98 21.32 -13.80
C ALA A 111 2.23 20.43 -13.97
N GLN A 112 2.15 19.14 -13.62
CA GLN A 112 3.25 18.20 -13.81
C GLN A 112 3.22 17.57 -15.21
N SER A 113 4.40 17.16 -15.67
CA SER A 113 4.54 16.30 -16.84
C SER A 113 4.92 14.89 -16.44
N LEU A 114 4.49 13.90 -17.23
CA LEU A 114 4.89 12.51 -17.06
C LEU A 114 6.42 12.42 -17.12
N ARG A 115 7.02 11.90 -16.04
CA ARG A 115 8.42 11.47 -16.04
C ARG A 115 8.44 9.96 -16.18
N PHE A 116 8.90 9.47 -17.32
CA PHE A 116 9.00 8.04 -17.55
C PHE A 116 9.99 7.42 -16.54
N TRP A 117 9.60 6.29 -15.98
CA TRP A 117 10.43 5.47 -15.11
C TRP A 117 10.12 4.00 -15.36
N GLU A 118 11.14 3.15 -15.27
CA GLU A 118 11.01 1.70 -15.32
C GLU A 118 11.86 1.05 -14.23
N ALA A 119 11.44 -0.14 -13.80
CA ALA A 119 12.19 -0.92 -12.83
C ALA A 119 13.51 -1.44 -13.45
N PRO A 120 14.57 -1.64 -12.64
CA PRO A 120 15.84 -2.18 -13.13
C PRO A 120 15.71 -3.56 -13.80
N HIS A 121 16.35 -3.73 -14.95
CA HIS A 121 16.51 -5.03 -15.61
C HIS A 121 17.82 -5.71 -15.18
N LEU A 122 17.74 -6.57 -14.18
CA LEU A 122 18.94 -7.23 -13.62
C LEU A 122 19.44 -8.38 -14.51
N LYS A 123 20.76 -8.56 -14.53
CA LYS A 123 21.44 -9.66 -15.22
C LYS A 123 22.44 -10.35 -14.31
N ARG A 124 22.60 -11.66 -14.48
CA ARG A 124 23.64 -12.45 -13.80
C ARG A 124 25.00 -12.24 -14.48
N ARG A 125 26.05 -12.79 -13.86
CA ARG A 125 27.43 -12.71 -14.37
C ARG A 125 27.62 -13.32 -15.77
N ASP A 126 26.80 -14.30 -16.13
CA ASP A 126 26.80 -14.97 -17.45
C ASP A 126 25.96 -14.23 -18.50
N GLY A 127 25.36 -13.09 -18.15
CA GLY A 127 24.51 -12.29 -19.04
C GLY A 127 23.04 -12.70 -19.08
N SER A 128 22.63 -13.77 -18.38
CA SER A 128 21.21 -14.17 -18.31
C SER A 128 20.37 -13.17 -17.51
N VAL A 129 19.11 -12.94 -17.93
CA VAL A 129 18.15 -12.08 -17.23
C VAL A 129 17.76 -12.74 -15.90
N THR A 130 17.63 -11.94 -14.84
CA THR A 130 17.17 -12.40 -13.53
C THR A 130 16.10 -11.47 -12.96
N ASN A 131 15.36 -11.98 -11.97
CA ASN A 131 14.35 -11.21 -11.24
C ASN A 131 15.03 -9.99 -10.59
N TRP A 132 14.38 -8.84 -10.71
CA TRP A 132 14.68 -7.65 -9.93
C TRP A 132 14.43 -7.89 -8.43
#